data_AF-S2SUK2-F1
#
_entry.id   AF-S2SUK2-F1
#
_cell.length_a   1.000
_cell.length_b   1.000
_cell.length_c   1.000
_cell.angle_alpha   90.00
_cell.angle_beta   90.00
_cell.angle_gamma   90.00
#
_symmetry.space_group_name_H-M   'P 1'
#
loop_
_entity.id
_entity.type
_entity.pdbx_description
1 polymer ?
#
loop_
_entity_poly.entity_id
_entity_poly.type
_entity_poly.pdbx_seq_one_letter_code
_entity_poly.pdbx_strand_id
1 'polypeptide(L)'
;MALTKLDQMYRAVILDEAQHPRHHGVLPAFDHEITVRNPSCGDVLHLQIKEDAGRVTDVAFSGSGCTISQASASLMTEQIIGKTPADIEQMVETFSDLIINGDVPNADILGDAAF
;
A
#
# COMPACT_ATOMS: atom_id res chain seq x y z
N MET A 1 19.82 11.24 19.40
CA MET A 1 19.37 12.24 18.39
C MET A 1 19.62 11.79 16.95
N ALA A 2 19.59 10.49 16.65
CA ALA A 2 19.52 9.96 15.27
C ALA A 2 18.09 9.48 14.93
N LEU A 3 17.40 8.89 15.92
CA LEU A 3 15.98 8.52 15.85
C LEU A 3 15.08 9.68 15.40
N THR A 4 15.25 10.88 15.96
CA THR A 4 14.44 12.06 15.61
C THR A 4 14.55 12.50 14.15
N LYS A 5 15.66 12.19 13.47
CA LYS A 5 15.85 12.56 12.06
C LYS A 5 15.20 11.53 11.13
N LEU A 6 15.27 10.25 11.49
CA LEU A 6 14.56 9.17 10.80
C LEU A 6 13.05 9.33 10.96
N ASP A 7 12.55 9.59 12.17
CA ASP A 7 11.12 9.85 12.44
C ASP A 7 10.58 11.03 11.61
N GLN A 8 11.38 12.08 11.42
CA GLN A 8 11.01 13.22 10.57
C GLN A 8 10.99 12.85 9.09
N MET A 9 11.92 12.02 8.61
CA MET A 9 11.90 11.52 7.23
C MET A 9 10.74 10.57 7.00
N TYR A 10 10.45 9.64 7.91
CA TYR A 10 9.29 8.74 7.83
C TYR A 10 7.98 9.49 7.81
N ARG A 11 7.83 10.48 8.70
CA ARG A 11 6.65 11.34 8.70
C ARG A 11 6.54 12.15 7.41
N ALA A 12 7.65 12.58 6.81
CA ALA A 12 7.64 13.28 5.54
C ALA A 12 7.23 12.35 4.38
N VAL A 13 7.70 11.11 4.35
CA VAL A 13 7.29 10.10 3.34
C VAL A 13 5.80 9.80 3.47
N ILE A 14 5.31 9.47 4.67
CA ILE A 14 3.87 9.21 4.88
C ILE A 14 3.02 10.43 4.49
N LEU A 15 3.48 11.64 4.82
CA LEU A 15 2.77 12.86 4.45
C LEU A 15 2.79 13.11 2.94
N ASP A 16 3.90 12.86 2.26
CA ASP A 16 4.00 13.00 0.81
C ASP A 16 3.12 11.98 0.09
N GLU A 17 3.17 10.71 0.49
CA GLU A 17 2.31 9.64 -0.06
C GLU A 17 0.82 9.90 0.17
N ALA A 18 0.46 10.57 1.27
CA ALA A 18 -0.91 10.96 1.52
C ALA A 18 -1.35 12.21 0.75
N GLN A 19 -0.44 13.16 0.49
CA GLN A 19 -0.73 14.41 -0.22
C GLN A 19 -0.66 14.25 -1.74
N HIS A 20 0.25 13.40 -2.22
CA HIS A 20 0.48 13.07 -3.62
C HIS A 20 0.39 11.55 -3.82
N PRO A 21 -0.79 10.95 -3.56
CA PRO A 21 -0.95 9.51 -3.71
C PRO A 21 -0.68 9.10 -5.15
N ARG A 22 0.25 8.16 -5.31
CA ARG A 22 0.60 7.58 -6.61
C ARG A 22 -0.48 6.60 -7.02
N HIS A 23 -0.74 6.47 -8.33
CA HIS A 23 -1.81 5.61 -8.83
C HIS A 23 -3.22 5.95 -8.30
N HIS A 24 -3.43 7.18 -7.82
CA HIS A 24 -4.75 7.62 -7.40
C HIS A 24 -5.63 7.94 -8.61
N GLY A 25 -6.74 7.22 -8.76
CA GLY A 25 -7.67 7.38 -9.86
C GLY A 25 -8.43 6.10 -10.17
N VAL A 26 -8.83 5.98 -11.44
CA VAL A 26 -9.61 4.86 -11.95
C VAL A 26 -8.89 4.34 -13.18
N LEU A 27 -8.69 3.02 -13.28
CA LEU A 27 -8.13 2.40 -14.46
C LEU A 27 -9.19 2.37 -15.58
N PRO A 28 -8.85 2.76 -16.81
CA PRO A 28 -9.77 2.66 -17.94
C PRO A 28 -10.02 1.20 -18.36
N ALA A 29 -9.10 0.29 -18.04
CA ALA A 29 -9.23 -1.14 -18.27
C ALA A 29 -8.60 -1.89 -17.08
N PHE A 30 -9.41 -2.71 -16.41
CA PHE A 30 -9.03 -3.50 -15.25
C PHE A 30 -9.61 -4.91 -15.38
N ASP A 31 -8.96 -5.89 -14.77
CA ASP A 31 -9.42 -7.28 -14.73
C ASP A 31 -10.15 -7.57 -13.41
N HIS A 32 -9.74 -6.90 -12.34
CA HIS A 32 -10.29 -7.07 -11.00
C HIS A 32 -10.58 -5.71 -10.36
N GLU A 33 -11.68 -5.64 -9.62
CA GLU A 33 -12.06 -4.49 -8.81
C GLU A 33 -12.54 -4.98 -7.44
N ILE A 34 -12.09 -4.28 -6.39
CA ILE A 34 -12.56 -4.52 -5.03
C ILE A 34 -12.83 -3.19 -4.33
N THR A 35 -13.92 -3.15 -3.58
CA THR A 35 -14.23 -2.02 -2.69
C THR A 35 -14.08 -2.47 -1.26
N VAL A 36 -13.11 -1.90 -0.55
CA VAL A 36 -12.86 -2.13 0.87
C VAL A 36 -13.41 -0.96 1.66
N ARG A 37 -14.12 -1.26 2.75
CA ARG A 37 -14.63 -0.24 3.68
C ARG A 37 -14.04 -0.51 5.05
N ASN A 38 -13.41 0.50 5.64
CA ASN A 38 -12.92 0.45 7.02
C ASN A 38 -13.93 1.17 7.93
N PRO A 39 -14.88 0.46 8.56
CA PRO A 39 -15.92 1.06 9.38
C PRO A 39 -15.39 1.76 10.64
N SER A 40 -14.16 1.48 11.06
CA SER A 40 -13.55 2.08 12.26
C SER A 40 -13.21 3.56 12.07
N CYS A 41 -12.78 3.95 10.86
CA CYS A 41 -12.42 5.34 10.53
C CYS A 41 -13.35 5.97 9.48
N GLY A 42 -14.25 5.17 8.88
CA GLY A 42 -15.12 5.60 7.78
C GLY A 42 -14.40 5.63 6.43
N ASP A 43 -13.23 5.00 6.33
CA ASP A 43 -12.46 4.98 5.09
C ASP A 43 -13.15 4.09 4.05
N VAL A 44 -13.20 4.55 2.81
CA VAL A 44 -13.65 3.78 1.66
C VAL A 44 -12.52 3.79 0.64
N LEU A 45 -12.04 2.60 0.30
CA LEU A 45 -11.00 2.37 -0.70
C LEU A 45 -11.58 1.52 -1.83
N HIS A 46 -11.46 2.00 -3.05
CA HIS A 46 -11.73 1.27 -4.27
C HIS A 46 -10.39 0.97 -4.92
N LEU A 47 -10.12 -0.31 -5.17
CA LEU A 47 -8.88 -0.78 -5.77
C LEU A 47 -9.22 -1.50 -7.07
N GLN A 48 -8.52 -1.14 -8.14
CA GLN A 48 -8.66 -1.72 -9.46
C GLN A 48 -7.30 -2.23 -9.90
N ILE A 49 -7.24 -3.47 -10.34
CA ILE A 49 -6.01 -4.15 -10.72
C ILE A 49 -6.15 -4.68 -12.14
N LYS A 50 -5.07 -4.56 -12.89
CA LYS A 50 -4.88 -5.18 -14.19
C LYS A 50 -3.78 -6.23 -14.11
N GLU A 51 -4.06 -7.43 -14.59
CA GLU A 51 -3.13 -8.53 -14.60
C GLU A 51 -2.81 -8.96 -16.03
N ASP A 52 -1.53 -9.23 -16.29
CA ASP A 52 -1.09 -9.83 -17.55
C ASP A 52 -0.14 -10.99 -17.25
N ALA A 53 -0.37 -12.13 -17.88
CA ALA A 53 0.42 -13.35 -17.71
C ALA A 53 0.70 -13.74 -16.23
N GLY A 54 -0.25 -13.49 -15.33
CA GLY A 54 -0.14 -13.82 -13.90
C GLY A 54 0.68 -12.82 -13.07
N ARG A 55 0.88 -11.60 -13.57
CA ARG A 55 1.53 -10.49 -12.86
C ARG A 55 0.67 -9.24 -12.90
N VAL A 56 0.70 -8.47 -11.83
CA VAL A 56 0.07 -7.15 -11.81
C VAL A 56 0.84 -6.23 -12.75
N THR A 57 0.15 -5.68 -13.74
CA THR A 57 0.75 -4.73 -14.71
C THR A 57 0.38 -3.29 -14.42
N ASP A 58 -0.80 -3.08 -13.86
CA ASP A 58 -1.30 -1.77 -13.53
C ASP A 58 -2.23 -1.87 -12.33
N VAL A 59 -2.26 -0.82 -11.52
CA VAL A 59 -3.17 -0.71 -10.38
C VAL A 59 -3.57 0.75 -10.26
N ALA A 60 -4.83 1.00 -9.94
CA ALA A 60 -5.26 2.30 -9.44
C ALA A 60 -6.11 2.12 -8.20
N PHE A 61 -6.04 3.11 -7.32
CA PHE A 61 -6.93 3.20 -6.19
C PHE A 61 -7.66 4.53 -6.18
N SER A 62 -8.90 4.54 -5.72
CA SER A 62 -9.64 5.76 -5.44
C SER A 62 -10.38 5.61 -4.13
N GLY A 63 -10.67 6.70 -3.44
CA GLY A 63 -11.34 6.58 -2.17
C GLY A 63 -11.20 7.81 -1.30
N SER A 64 -11.93 7.78 -0.19
CA SER A 64 -11.81 8.79 0.86
C SER A 64 -11.42 8.08 2.13
N GLY A 65 -10.32 8.51 2.73
CA GLY A 65 -9.87 7.98 4.01
C GLY A 65 -8.90 8.92 4.72
N CYS A 66 -8.51 8.55 5.92
CA CYS A 66 -7.50 9.28 6.68
C CYS A 66 -6.13 9.30 5.97
N THR A 67 -5.28 10.26 6.33
CA THR A 67 -3.91 10.44 5.77
C THR A 67 -3.09 9.15 5.81
N ILE A 68 -3.19 8.37 6.89
CA ILE A 68 -2.48 7.10 7.03
C ILE A 68 -3.01 6.08 6.02
N SER A 69 -4.34 5.96 5.89
CA SER A 69 -4.95 5.03 4.93
C SER A 69 -4.58 5.37 3.48
N GLN A 70 -4.50 6.65 3.14
CA GLN A 70 -4.12 7.11 1.79
C GLN A 70 -2.63 6.82 1.51
N ALA A 71 -1.74 7.11 2.47
CA ALA A 71 -0.32 6.81 2.34
C ALA A 71 -0.06 5.30 2.20
N SER A 72 -0.69 4.48 3.06
CA SER A 72 -0.55 3.03 3.00
C SER A 72 -1.07 2.46 1.69
N ALA A 73 -2.18 2.97 1.17
CA ALA A 73 -2.70 2.55 -0.14
C ALA A 73 -1.74 2.92 -1.27
N SER A 74 -1.21 4.15 -1.27
CA SER A 74 -0.23 4.62 -2.26
C SER A 74 1.01 3.71 -2.29
N LEU A 75 1.65 3.51 -1.13
CA LEU A 75 2.83 2.65 -1.01
C LEU A 75 2.53 1.21 -1.44
N MET A 76 1.39 0.66 -1.02
CA MET A 76 0.98 -0.68 -1.44
C MET A 76 0.87 -0.78 -2.96
N THR A 77 0.21 0.18 -3.62
CA THR A 77 0.02 0.14 -5.08
C THR A 77 1.33 0.15 -5.85
N GLU A 78 2.34 0.89 -5.39
CA GLU A 78 3.66 0.85 -6.03
C GLU A 78 4.37 -0.48 -5.86
N GLN A 79 4.27 -1.08 -4.67
CA GLN A 79 5.01 -2.29 -4.34
C GLN A 79 4.45 -3.54 -5.04
N ILE A 80 3.16 -3.57 -5.39
CA ILE A 80 2.54 -4.74 -6.02
C ILE A 80 2.72 -4.80 -7.54
N ILE A 81 3.09 -3.69 -8.21
CA ILE A 81 3.29 -3.67 -9.67
C ILE A 81 4.47 -4.59 -10.04
N GLY A 82 4.24 -5.47 -11.01
CA GLY A 82 5.20 -6.47 -11.50
C GLY A 82 5.27 -7.76 -10.66
N LYS A 83 4.57 -7.82 -9.53
CA LYS A 83 4.55 -8.99 -8.63
C LYS A 83 3.43 -9.96 -9.01
N THR A 84 3.60 -11.22 -8.61
CA THR A 84 2.55 -12.24 -8.76
C THR A 84 1.61 -12.21 -7.56
N PRO A 85 0.36 -12.71 -7.68
CA PRO A 85 -0.56 -12.80 -6.54
C PRO A 85 0.04 -13.53 -5.33
N ALA A 86 0.86 -14.56 -5.55
CA ALA A 86 1.54 -15.30 -4.50
C ALA A 86 2.61 -14.45 -3.76
N ASP A 87 3.35 -13.59 -4.48
CA ASP A 87 4.30 -12.67 -3.86
C ASP A 87 3.56 -11.62 -3.02
N ILE A 88 2.43 -11.13 -3.53
CA ILE A 88 1.60 -10.14 -2.84
C ILE A 88 1.02 -10.74 -1.56
N GLU A 89 0.55 -11.98 -1.60
CA GLU A 89 0.03 -12.69 -0.42
C GLU A 89 1.10 -12.78 0.69
N GLN A 90 2.34 -13.15 0.34
CA GLN A 90 3.45 -13.16 1.30
C GLN A 90 3.77 -11.78 1.88
N MET A 91 3.67 -10.72 1.07
CA MET A 91 3.86 -9.35 1.54
C MET A 91 2.78 -8.94 2.53
N VAL A 92 1.52 -9.31 2.28
CA VAL A 92 0.40 -9.03 3.18
C VAL A 92 0.56 -9.78 4.50
N GLU A 93 0.97 -11.05 4.47
CA GLU A 93 1.26 -11.82 5.68
C GLU A 93 2.38 -11.17 6.49
N THR A 94 3.50 -10.82 5.85
CA THR A 94 4.66 -10.18 6.50
C THR A 94 4.28 -8.83 7.11
N PHE A 95 3.48 -8.02 6.41
CA PHE A 95 3.02 -6.73 6.90
C PHE A 95 1.99 -6.87 8.05
N SER A 96 1.13 -7.87 7.99
CA SER A 96 0.18 -8.16 9.06
C SER A 96 0.89 -8.61 10.33
N ASP A 97 1.92 -9.46 10.19
CA ASP A 97 2.76 -9.90 11.30
C ASP A 97 3.54 -8.73 11.91
N LEU A 98 4.05 -7.80 11.10
CA LEU A 98 4.67 -6.57 11.58
C LEU A 98 3.71 -5.76 12.47
N ILE A 99 2.48 -5.51 12.00
CA ILE A 99 1.50 -4.67 12.72
C ILE A 99 1.01 -5.37 14.00
N ILE A 100 0.81 -6.68 13.96
CA ILE A 100 0.20 -7.45 15.08
C ILE A 100 1.24 -7.87 16.11
N ASN A 101 2.38 -8.39 15.66
CA ASN A 101 3.38 -9.02 16.53
C ASN A 101 4.62 -8.13 16.75
N GLY A 102 4.80 -7.06 15.95
CA GLY A 102 5.94 -6.15 16.07
C GLY A 102 7.27 -6.75 15.64
N ASP A 103 7.26 -7.88 14.94
CA ASP A 103 8.45 -8.60 14.49
C ASP A 103 8.55 -8.57 12.96
N VAL A 104 9.77 -8.48 12.43
CA VAL A 104 10.02 -8.31 10.99
C VAL A 104 10.92 -9.43 10.47
N PRO A 105 10.38 -10.64 10.24
CA PRO A 105 11.10 -11.59 9.41
C PRO A 105 11.06 -11.05 7.96
N ASN A 106 12.22 -10.66 7.41
CA ASN A 106 12.39 -10.12 6.04
C ASN A 106 11.81 -8.72 5.74
N ALA A 107 12.29 -7.69 6.46
CA ALA A 107 12.03 -6.28 6.12
C ALA A 107 12.37 -5.91 4.64
N ASP A 108 13.34 -6.60 4.03
CA ASP A 108 13.78 -6.35 2.65
C ASP A 108 12.70 -6.62 1.59
N ILE A 109 11.68 -7.43 1.91
CA ILE A 109 10.61 -7.81 0.96
C ILE A 109 9.56 -6.69 0.82
N LEU A 110 9.43 -5.84 1.84
CA LEU A 110 8.43 -4.78 1.92
C LEU A 110 8.93 -3.44 1.32
N GLY A 111 10.24 -3.29 1.07
CA GLY A 111 10.80 -2.04 0.54
C GLY A 111 10.49 -0.87 1.48
N ASP A 112 10.02 0.25 0.93
CA ASP A 112 9.65 1.43 1.74
C ASP A 112 8.40 1.20 2.61
N ALA A 113 7.64 0.13 2.38
CA ALA A 113 6.51 -0.25 3.24
C ALA A 113 6.94 -0.97 4.54
N ALA A 114 8.23 -1.29 4.67
CA ALA A 114 8.80 -1.87 5.89
C ALA A 114 9.05 -0.83 7.00
N PHE A 115 8.95 0.46 6.67
CA PHE A 115 9.47 1.57 7.49
C PHE A 115 8.40 2.58 7.89
#